data_AF-A0AA38KDV8-F1
#
_entry.id   AF-A0AA38KDV8-F1
#
_cell.length_a   1.000
_cell.length_b   1.000
_cell.length_c   1.000
_cell.angle_alpha   90.00
_cell.angle_beta   90.00
_cell.angle_gamma   90.00
#
_symmetry.space_group_name_H-M   'P 1'
#
loop_
_entity.id
_entity.type
_entity.pdbx_description
1 polymer ?
#
loop_
_entity_poly.entity_id
_entity_poly.type
_entity_poly.pdbx_seq_one_letter_code
_entity_poly.pdbx_strand_id
1 'polypeptide(L)'
;MLASSIQTVSLSVAASTQPESESLVDVIFASTTCPALTSLSIDRADFDDAYDRPWPKEIVQDFLSRSSCRLTTLSIKSIPLSDSDLIDTLARLPSLLHLTIDDTCVSYNHSPITSYLVQSLHAFRYNGKSLTPSVLVPKLQSLSLVSSGASKGFSDTDLVEVVASRQYPGGYTYDSETMKSFLRSVVLQFPDRDISEEVYVPLKRLEKAGLRVVVIALGRILI
;
A
#
# COMPACT_ATOMS: atom_id res chain seq x y z
N MET A 1 27.46 2.77 1.12
CA MET A 1 27.59 2.34 2.52
C MET A 1 26.77 1.06 2.73
N LEU A 2 27.42 -0.02 3.17
CA LEU A 2 26.72 -1.25 3.54
C LEU A 2 26.26 -1.13 4.99
N ALA A 3 24.95 -1.20 5.22
CA ALA A 3 24.36 -1.09 6.54
C ALA A 3 23.71 -2.43 6.91
N SER A 4 24.54 -3.44 7.17
CA SER A 4 24.13 -4.84 7.30
C SER A 4 23.23 -5.14 8.51
N SER A 5 23.15 -4.24 9.49
CA SER A 5 22.32 -4.38 10.69
C SER A 5 21.04 -3.54 10.67
N ILE A 6 20.86 -2.65 9.69
CA ILE A 6 19.67 -1.80 9.63
C ILE A 6 18.45 -2.62 9.22
N GLN A 7 17.50 -2.74 10.14
CA GLN A 7 16.22 -3.45 9.92
C GLN A 7 15.06 -2.51 9.61
N THR A 8 15.15 -1.26 10.05
CA THR A 8 14.08 -0.27 9.91
C THR A 8 14.67 1.03 9.39
N VAL A 9 14.03 1.58 8.35
CA VAL A 9 14.32 2.91 7.82
C VAL A 9 13.01 3.69 7.83
N SER A 10 13.04 4.85 8.47
CA SER A 10 11.93 5.82 8.47
C SER A 10 12.47 7.15 7.96
N LEU A 11 11.87 7.68 6.90
CA LEU A 11 12.27 8.92 6.26
C LEU A 11 11.09 9.88 6.28
N SER A 12 11.31 11.06 6.85
CA SER A 12 10.36 12.17 6.81
C SER A 12 10.87 13.22 5.83
N VAL A 13 10.07 13.50 4.80
CA VAL A 13 10.44 14.39 3.71
C VAL A 13 9.75 15.73 3.86
N ALA A 14 10.53 16.79 3.93
CA ALA A 14 10.07 18.17 3.94
C ALA A 14 10.09 18.74 2.50
N ALA A 15 9.24 19.72 2.23
CA ALA A 15 9.36 20.50 1.00
C ALA A 15 10.67 21.32 1.06
N SER A 16 11.50 21.18 0.02
CA SER A 16 12.63 22.10 -0.16
C SER A 16 12.14 23.28 -0.98
N THR A 17 12.41 24.50 -0.51
CA THR A 17 12.20 25.72 -1.28
C THR A 17 13.16 25.85 -2.46
N GLN A 18 14.20 25.01 -2.51
CA GLN A 18 15.17 24.97 -3.60
C GLN A 18 14.84 23.83 -4.58
N PRO A 19 14.44 24.15 -5.83
CA PRO A 19 14.04 23.14 -6.81
C PRO A 19 15.20 22.23 -7.27
N GLU A 20 16.46 22.64 -7.06
CA GLU A 20 17.65 21.93 -7.54
C GLU A 20 18.39 21.12 -6.45
N SER A 21 17.95 21.17 -5.19
CA SER A 21 18.61 20.38 -4.14
C SER A 21 18.22 18.90 -4.24
N GLU A 22 19.23 18.02 -4.36
CA GLU A 22 19.05 16.57 -4.22
C GLU A 22 18.27 16.26 -2.93
N SER A 23 17.28 15.36 -2.99
CA SER A 23 16.57 14.96 -1.77
C SER A 23 17.54 14.23 -0.87
N LEU A 24 17.45 14.46 0.44
CA LEU A 24 18.06 13.55 1.40
C LEU A 24 17.63 12.09 1.13
N VAL A 25 16.37 11.87 0.72
CA VAL A 25 15.84 10.55 0.37
C VAL A 25 16.60 9.93 -0.79
N ASP A 26 16.87 10.73 -1.82
CA ASP A 26 17.55 10.30 -3.05
C ASP A 26 18.99 9.93 -2.71
N VAL A 27 19.68 10.79 -1.95
CA VAL A 27 21.04 10.55 -1.47
C VAL A 27 21.11 9.29 -0.61
N ILE A 28 20.17 9.09 0.32
CA ILE A 28 20.13 7.89 1.17
C ILE A 28 19.93 6.64 0.33
N PHE A 29 18.93 6.59 -0.55
CA PHE A 29 18.65 5.40 -1.36
C PHE A 29 19.75 5.12 -2.40
N ALA A 30 20.34 6.15 -3.00
CA ALA A 30 21.46 6.01 -3.92
C ALA A 30 22.73 5.49 -3.21
N SER A 31 22.98 5.91 -1.97
CA SER A 31 24.24 5.62 -1.26
C SER A 31 24.20 4.43 -0.29
N THR A 32 23.02 3.94 0.10
CA THR A 32 22.90 2.90 1.15
C THR A 32 22.40 1.56 0.62
N THR A 33 22.95 0.47 1.13
CA THR A 33 22.49 -0.90 0.89
C THR A 33 22.14 -1.53 2.24
N CYS A 34 20.88 -1.96 2.40
CA CYS A 34 20.35 -2.42 3.68
C CYS A 34 19.78 -3.86 3.54
N PRO A 35 20.62 -4.89 3.50
CA PRO A 35 20.16 -6.27 3.24
C PRO A 35 19.29 -6.85 4.35
N ALA A 36 19.44 -6.35 5.58
CA ALA A 36 18.62 -6.75 6.72
C ALA A 36 17.31 -5.95 6.85
N LEU A 37 17.00 -5.05 5.91
CA LEU A 37 15.82 -4.19 6.00
C LEU A 37 14.52 -5.02 5.94
N THR A 38 13.69 -4.87 6.96
CA THR A 38 12.38 -5.51 7.06
C THR A 38 11.25 -4.49 7.05
N SER A 39 11.52 -3.23 7.38
CA SER A 39 10.51 -2.17 7.47
C SER A 39 11.00 -0.86 6.83
N LEU A 40 10.20 -0.32 5.93
CA LEU A 40 10.43 0.97 5.29
C LEU A 40 9.21 1.87 5.49
N SER A 41 9.43 3.05 6.06
CA SER A 41 8.42 4.10 6.19
C SER A 41 8.91 5.36 5.50
N ILE A 42 8.07 5.94 4.65
CA ILE A 42 8.31 7.24 4.02
C ILE A 42 7.08 8.07 4.31
N ASP A 43 7.27 9.17 5.01
CA ASP A 43 6.21 10.12 5.32
C ASP A 43 6.62 11.55 4.98
N ARG A 44 5.61 12.40 4.87
CA ARG A 44 5.80 13.83 4.67
C ARG A 44 5.86 14.53 6.02
N ALA A 45 6.88 15.35 6.23
CA ALA A 45 7.10 16.06 7.50
C ALA A 45 6.16 17.25 7.69
N ASP A 46 5.97 18.07 6.64
CA ASP A 46 5.25 19.33 6.73
C ASP A 46 3.92 19.25 5.98
N PHE A 47 2.81 19.66 6.62
CA PHE A 47 1.47 19.63 6.02
C PHE A 47 1.09 20.92 5.26
N ASP A 48 1.79 22.03 5.51
CA ASP A 48 1.38 23.36 5.05
C ASP A 48 1.83 23.71 3.61
N ASP A 49 2.91 23.11 3.11
CA ASP A 49 3.42 23.42 1.77
C ASP A 49 2.82 22.53 0.66
N ALA A 50 2.99 22.87 -0.61
CA ALA A 50 2.72 21.93 -1.69
C ALA A 50 3.99 21.11 -1.96
N TYR A 51 4.11 19.93 -1.34
CA TYR A 51 5.17 18.99 -1.73
C TYR A 51 4.81 18.41 -3.10
N ASP A 52 5.49 18.88 -4.14
CA ASP A 52 5.25 18.49 -5.53
C ASP A 52 6.45 17.72 -6.13
N ARG A 53 7.34 17.22 -5.27
CA ARG A 53 8.48 16.44 -5.76
C ARG A 53 7.97 15.11 -6.31
N PRO A 54 8.35 14.73 -7.54
CA PRO A 54 7.98 13.44 -8.09
C PRO A 54 8.58 12.29 -7.26
N TRP A 55 7.88 11.16 -7.24
CA TRP A 55 8.40 9.95 -6.65
C TRP A 55 9.70 9.51 -7.34
N PRO A 56 10.81 9.30 -6.62
CA PRO A 56 12.10 8.93 -7.21
C PRO A 56 12.12 7.44 -7.56
N LYS A 57 11.32 7.05 -8.55
CA LYS A 57 11.03 5.66 -8.95
C LYS A 57 12.30 4.85 -9.15
N GLU A 58 13.20 5.33 -10.00
CA GLU A 58 14.41 4.62 -10.40
C GLU A 58 15.32 4.39 -9.19
N ILE A 59 15.50 5.43 -8.37
CA ILE A 59 16.37 5.39 -7.19
C ILE A 59 15.83 4.40 -6.15
N VAL A 60 14.52 4.40 -5.90
CA VAL A 60 13.89 3.45 -4.97
C VAL A 60 13.99 2.02 -5.49
N GLN A 61 13.76 1.81 -6.78
CA GLN A 61 13.87 0.48 -7.39
C GLN A 61 15.30 -0.06 -7.37
N ASP A 62 16.29 0.80 -7.63
CA ASP A 62 17.71 0.47 -7.54
C ASP A 62 18.11 0.14 -6.10
N PHE A 63 17.62 0.91 -5.12
CA PHE A 63 17.82 0.64 -3.71
C PHE A 63 17.26 -0.72 -3.28
N LEU A 64 16.02 -1.03 -3.65
CA LEU A 64 15.38 -2.31 -3.33
C LEU A 64 16.12 -3.49 -3.99
N SER A 65 16.54 -3.32 -5.24
CA SER A 65 17.27 -4.34 -5.99
C SER A 65 18.65 -4.58 -5.39
N ARG A 66 19.42 -3.52 -5.12
CA ARG A 66 20.75 -3.59 -4.48
C ARG A 66 20.69 -4.15 -3.07
N SER A 67 19.70 -3.75 -2.28
CA SER A 67 19.53 -4.23 -0.90
C SER A 67 19.10 -5.70 -0.87
N SER A 68 18.36 -6.18 -1.86
CA SER A 68 17.84 -7.56 -1.91
C SER A 68 17.17 -7.96 -0.58
N CYS A 69 16.56 -6.98 0.09
CA CYS A 69 16.04 -7.11 1.43
C CYS A 69 14.68 -7.83 1.44
N ARG A 70 14.37 -8.53 2.53
CA ARG A 70 13.07 -9.18 2.72
C ARG A 70 12.09 -8.23 3.41
N LEU A 71 11.69 -7.19 2.68
CA LEU A 71 10.80 -6.19 3.25
C LEU A 71 9.44 -6.82 3.61
N THR A 72 9.05 -6.67 4.86
CA THR A 72 7.79 -7.15 5.43
C THR A 72 6.80 -6.02 5.71
N THR A 73 7.28 -4.80 5.90
CA THR A 73 6.45 -3.63 6.21
C THR A 73 6.81 -2.48 5.28
N LEU A 74 5.80 -1.94 4.61
CA LEU A 74 5.89 -0.73 3.80
C LEU A 74 4.81 0.26 4.25
N SER A 75 5.23 1.47 4.59
CA SER A 75 4.36 2.58 4.93
C SER A 75 4.71 3.79 4.07
N ILE A 76 3.77 4.27 3.26
CA ILE A 76 3.91 5.49 2.45
C ILE A 76 2.78 6.43 2.86
N LYS A 77 3.13 7.59 3.41
CA LYS A 77 2.14 8.53 3.93
C LYS A 77 2.33 9.93 3.38
N SER A 78 1.26 10.47 2.81
CA SER A 78 1.23 11.84 2.29
C SER A 78 2.32 12.12 1.24
N ILE A 79 2.74 11.09 0.49
CA ILE A 79 3.71 11.21 -0.60
C ILE A 79 2.96 11.15 -1.95
N PRO A 80 3.10 12.17 -2.82
CA PRO A 80 2.59 12.12 -4.20
C PRO A 80 3.24 10.96 -4.96
N LEU A 81 2.43 10.02 -5.42
CA LEU A 81 2.88 8.79 -6.06
C LEU A 81 1.77 8.30 -6.99
N SER A 82 2.11 7.98 -8.24
CA SER A 82 1.13 7.35 -9.13
C SER A 82 0.81 5.93 -8.68
N ASP A 83 -0.42 5.47 -8.93
CA ASP A 83 -0.80 4.09 -8.66
C ASP A 83 0.11 3.07 -9.38
N SER A 84 0.54 3.40 -10.60
CA SER A 84 1.40 2.58 -11.43
C SER A 84 2.80 2.43 -10.81
N ASP A 85 3.37 3.51 -10.29
CA ASP A 85 4.67 3.47 -9.60
C ASP A 85 4.59 2.73 -8.27
N LEU A 86 3.46 2.84 -7.55
CA LEU A 86 3.20 2.05 -6.36
C LEU A 86 3.10 0.56 -6.70
N ILE A 87 2.35 0.20 -7.74
CA ILE A 87 2.20 -1.18 -8.20
C ILE A 87 3.56 -1.77 -8.60
N ASP A 88 4.37 -1.04 -9.36
CA ASP A 88 5.72 -1.46 -9.75
C ASP A 88 6.61 -1.69 -8.53
N THR A 89 6.48 -0.85 -7.51
CA THR A 89 7.20 -1.00 -6.24
C THR A 89 6.72 -2.26 -5.50
N LEU A 90 5.41 -2.46 -5.37
CA LEU A 90 4.82 -3.62 -4.70
C LEU A 90 5.15 -4.95 -5.40
N ALA A 91 5.28 -4.95 -6.73
CA ALA A 91 5.64 -6.14 -7.52
C ALA A 91 7.03 -6.69 -7.15
N ARG A 92 7.91 -5.85 -6.63
CA ARG A 92 9.26 -6.22 -6.19
C ARG A 92 9.30 -6.68 -4.72
N LEU A 93 8.17 -6.67 -4.02
CA LEU A 93 8.08 -6.94 -2.59
C LEU A 93 7.22 -8.19 -2.29
N PRO A 94 7.60 -9.39 -2.78
CA PRO A 94 6.78 -10.59 -2.58
C PRO A 94 6.71 -11.07 -1.12
N SER A 95 7.57 -10.54 -0.24
CA SER A 95 7.58 -10.85 1.20
C SER A 95 6.74 -9.90 2.06
N LEU A 96 6.07 -8.92 1.44
CA LEU A 96 5.35 -7.88 2.17
C LEU A 96 4.16 -8.48 2.95
N LEU A 97 4.12 -8.19 4.25
CA LEU A 97 3.07 -8.61 5.18
C LEU A 97 2.16 -7.43 5.54
N HIS A 98 2.72 -6.24 5.66
CA HIS A 98 2.01 -5.04 6.13
C HIS A 98 2.19 -3.91 5.13
N LEU A 99 1.07 -3.39 4.63
CA LEU A 99 1.02 -2.26 3.72
C LEU A 99 0.17 -1.15 4.34
N THR A 100 0.75 0.04 4.45
CA THR A 100 0.04 1.26 4.82
C THR A 100 0.22 2.30 3.72
N ILE A 101 -0.89 2.80 3.17
CA ILE A 101 -0.91 3.91 2.22
C ILE A 101 -1.86 4.96 2.78
N ASP A 102 -1.38 6.19 2.82
CA ASP A 102 -2.13 7.34 3.33
C ASP A 102 -1.97 8.49 2.33
N ASP A 103 -3.08 8.98 1.78
CA ASP A 103 -3.12 10.05 0.77
C ASP A 103 -3.66 11.39 1.29
N THR A 104 -3.86 11.58 2.61
CA THR A 104 -4.63 12.72 3.15
C THR A 104 -4.10 14.10 2.77
N CYS A 105 -2.80 14.21 2.52
CA CYS A 105 -2.16 15.47 2.16
C CYS A 105 -1.57 15.46 0.75
N VAL A 106 -2.12 14.61 -0.11
CA VAL A 106 -1.77 14.49 -1.53
C VAL A 106 -2.86 15.13 -2.37
N SER A 107 -2.47 15.85 -3.42
CA SER A 107 -3.47 16.43 -4.33
C SER A 107 -4.25 15.34 -5.07
N TYR A 108 -5.46 15.69 -5.49
CA TYR A 108 -6.41 14.75 -6.11
C TYR A 108 -5.85 13.98 -7.32
N ASN A 109 -4.94 14.59 -8.10
CA ASN A 109 -4.32 13.97 -9.28
C ASN A 109 -3.15 13.03 -8.94
N HIS A 110 -2.68 13.04 -7.70
CA HIS A 110 -1.47 12.32 -7.29
C HIS A 110 -1.73 11.30 -6.19
N SER A 111 -3.00 11.08 -5.80
CA SER A 111 -3.33 9.99 -4.89
C SER A 111 -3.03 8.63 -5.55
N PRO A 112 -2.24 7.76 -4.89
CA PRO A 112 -2.00 6.40 -5.37
C PRO A 112 -3.22 5.49 -5.15
N ILE A 113 -4.20 5.89 -4.33
CA ILE A 113 -5.33 5.05 -3.93
C ILE A 113 -6.44 5.15 -5.00
N THR A 114 -6.24 4.42 -6.10
CA THR A 114 -7.18 4.33 -7.24
C THR A 114 -7.84 2.95 -7.32
N SER A 115 -8.91 2.80 -8.12
CA SER A 115 -9.43 1.45 -8.41
C SER A 115 -8.40 0.56 -9.10
N TYR A 116 -7.47 1.12 -9.87
CA TYR A 116 -6.41 0.33 -10.51
C TYR A 116 -5.47 -0.28 -9.47
N LEU A 117 -5.04 0.50 -8.46
CA LEU A 117 -4.31 -0.03 -7.31
C LEU A 117 -5.13 -1.11 -6.59
N VAL A 118 -6.38 -0.82 -6.25
CA VAL A 118 -7.25 -1.75 -5.50
C VAL A 118 -7.40 -3.07 -6.26
N GLN A 119 -7.77 -3.03 -7.54
CA GLN A 119 -7.90 -4.22 -8.38
C GLN A 119 -6.58 -4.97 -8.55
N SER A 120 -5.44 -4.28 -8.58
CA SER A 120 -4.13 -4.92 -8.66
C SER A 120 -3.81 -5.79 -7.43
N LEU A 121 -4.43 -5.47 -6.27
CA LEU A 121 -4.34 -6.24 -5.03
C LEU A 121 -5.31 -7.43 -4.98
N HIS A 122 -6.18 -7.61 -5.97
CA HIS A 122 -7.09 -8.76 -6.00
C HIS A 122 -6.33 -10.09 -6.01
N ALA A 123 -6.85 -11.13 -5.35
CA ALA A 123 -6.18 -12.43 -5.31
C ALA A 123 -6.16 -13.16 -6.68
N PHE A 124 -7.05 -12.76 -7.57
CA PHE A 124 -7.20 -13.35 -8.90
C PHE A 124 -7.29 -12.26 -9.96
N ARG A 125 -6.82 -12.54 -11.17
CA ARG A 125 -7.10 -11.68 -12.32
C ARG A 125 -8.04 -12.40 -13.27
N TYR A 126 -9.09 -11.72 -13.68
CA TYR A 126 -9.99 -12.21 -14.72
C TYR A 126 -9.47 -11.76 -16.08
N ASN A 127 -9.18 -12.71 -16.97
CA ASN A 127 -8.67 -12.43 -18.32
C ASN A 127 -9.72 -12.67 -19.43
N GLY A 128 -11.00 -12.71 -19.07
CA GLY A 128 -12.10 -13.01 -20.00
C GLY A 128 -12.37 -14.50 -20.22
N LYS A 129 -11.41 -15.39 -19.92
CA LYS A 129 -11.54 -16.84 -20.14
C LYS A 129 -11.30 -17.67 -18.88
N SER A 130 -10.46 -17.20 -17.97
CA SER A 130 -10.09 -17.89 -16.74
C SER A 130 -9.69 -16.90 -15.65
N LEU A 131 -9.80 -17.35 -14.40
CA LEU A 131 -9.22 -16.66 -13.25
C LEU A 131 -7.80 -17.18 -13.05
N THR A 132 -6.80 -16.32 -13.27
CA THR A 132 -5.40 -16.67 -13.01
C THR A 132 -4.95 -16.09 -11.67
N PRO A 133 -4.21 -16.85 -10.83
CA PRO A 133 -3.56 -16.28 -9.66
C PRO A 133 -2.55 -15.24 -10.12
N SER A 134 -2.75 -13.99 -9.71
CA SER A 134 -1.82 -12.90 -9.99
C SER A 134 -1.88 -11.95 -8.81
N VAL A 135 -1.41 -12.46 -7.67
CA VAL A 135 -1.48 -11.75 -6.40
C VAL A 135 -0.27 -10.84 -6.30
N LEU A 136 -0.48 -9.55 -6.52
CA LEU A 136 0.46 -8.53 -6.06
C LEU A 136 0.61 -8.70 -4.54
N VAL A 137 1.82 -8.72 -4.00
CA VAL A 137 2.08 -8.97 -2.57
C VAL A 137 1.35 -10.20 -2.01
N PRO A 138 1.72 -11.42 -2.46
CA PRO A 138 1.01 -12.65 -2.11
C PRO A 138 0.98 -12.92 -0.60
N LYS A 139 1.94 -12.35 0.14
CA LYS A 139 2.08 -12.50 1.59
C LYS A 139 1.31 -11.51 2.46
N LEU A 140 0.51 -10.63 1.85
CA LEU A 140 -0.11 -9.52 2.58
C LEU A 140 -1.11 -9.99 3.64
N GLN A 141 -0.87 -9.58 4.88
CA GLN A 141 -1.70 -9.87 6.05
C GLN A 141 -2.38 -8.63 6.62
N SER A 142 -1.81 -7.45 6.45
CA SER A 142 -2.40 -6.19 6.92
C SER A 142 -2.44 -5.16 5.81
N LEU A 143 -3.61 -4.60 5.58
CA LEU A 143 -3.85 -3.50 4.66
C LEU A 143 -4.42 -2.32 5.44
N SER A 144 -3.75 -1.17 5.38
CA SER A 144 -4.24 0.10 5.91
C SER A 144 -4.28 1.13 4.78
N LEU A 145 -5.47 1.63 4.47
CA LEU A 145 -5.68 2.68 3.47
C LEU A 145 -6.34 3.87 4.15
N VAL A 146 -5.72 5.04 4.06
CA VAL A 146 -6.31 6.32 4.45
C VAL A 146 -6.48 7.13 3.17
N SER A 147 -7.72 7.34 2.75
CA SER A 147 -8.03 8.08 1.52
C SER A 147 -8.91 9.29 1.79
N SER A 148 -8.44 10.46 1.41
CA SER A 148 -9.19 11.72 1.29
C SER A 148 -10.40 11.62 0.36
N GLY A 149 -10.52 10.55 -0.44
CA GLY A 149 -11.63 10.37 -1.37
C GLY A 149 -11.58 11.32 -2.57
N ALA A 150 -10.47 12.03 -2.75
CA ALA A 150 -10.27 12.98 -3.85
C ALA A 150 -9.94 12.28 -5.18
N SER A 151 -9.59 10.99 -5.17
CA SER A 151 -9.20 10.26 -6.38
C SER A 151 -10.43 9.92 -7.24
N LYS A 152 -10.41 10.37 -8.50
CA LYS A 152 -11.45 10.02 -9.46
C LYS A 152 -11.40 8.52 -9.72
N GLY A 153 -12.46 7.82 -9.32
CA GLY A 153 -12.64 6.41 -9.65
C GLY A 153 -12.09 5.44 -8.62
N PHE A 154 -12.03 5.78 -7.33
CA PHE A 154 -12.00 4.76 -6.28
C PHE A 154 -13.39 4.10 -6.13
N SER A 155 -13.43 2.77 -6.16
CA SER A 155 -14.66 1.97 -6.01
C SER A 155 -14.63 1.22 -4.68
N ASP A 156 -15.51 1.60 -3.76
CA ASP A 156 -15.69 0.90 -2.48
C ASP A 156 -16.08 -0.57 -2.67
N THR A 157 -16.90 -0.85 -3.70
CA THR A 157 -17.31 -2.21 -4.06
C THR A 157 -16.11 -3.05 -4.49
N ASP A 158 -15.22 -2.50 -5.32
CA ASP A 158 -14.01 -3.20 -5.79
C ASP A 158 -13.09 -3.50 -4.61
N LEU A 159 -12.99 -2.57 -3.66
CA LEU A 159 -12.20 -2.77 -2.44
C LEU A 159 -12.75 -3.91 -1.59
N VAL A 160 -14.06 -3.93 -1.36
CA VAL A 160 -14.74 -4.99 -0.61
C VAL A 160 -14.55 -6.34 -1.29
N GLU A 161 -14.66 -6.39 -2.62
CA GLU A 161 -14.39 -7.59 -3.42
C GLU A 161 -12.94 -8.05 -3.27
N VAL A 162 -11.97 -7.15 -3.35
CA VAL A 162 -10.54 -7.44 -3.15
C VAL A 162 -10.27 -8.03 -1.77
N VAL A 163 -10.84 -7.44 -0.71
CA VAL A 163 -10.72 -7.96 0.66
C VAL A 163 -11.32 -9.36 0.78
N ALA A 164 -12.51 -9.58 0.21
CA ALA A 164 -13.17 -10.89 0.22
C ALA A 164 -12.35 -11.94 -0.55
N SER A 165 -11.80 -11.60 -1.71
CA SER A 165 -10.98 -12.48 -2.56
C SER A 165 -9.76 -13.04 -1.82
N ARG A 166 -9.22 -12.27 -0.86
CA ARG A 166 -8.05 -12.62 -0.06
C ARG A 166 -8.36 -13.36 1.24
N GLN A 167 -9.62 -13.38 1.70
CA GLN A 167 -10.06 -14.22 2.82
C GLN A 167 -10.32 -15.65 2.38
N TYR A 168 -10.93 -15.80 1.21
CA TYR A 168 -11.35 -17.08 0.67
C TYR A 168 -10.88 -17.21 -0.78
N PRO A 169 -9.55 -17.33 -1.01
CA PRO A 169 -9.06 -17.80 -2.29
C PRO A 169 -9.74 -19.15 -2.52
N GLY A 170 -10.65 -19.20 -3.49
CA GLY A 170 -11.63 -20.28 -3.69
C GLY A 170 -10.99 -21.65 -3.52
N GLY A 171 -11.75 -22.61 -2.99
CA GLY A 171 -11.35 -23.94 -2.50
C GLY A 171 -10.69 -24.89 -3.51
N TYR A 172 -9.79 -24.38 -4.35
CA TYR A 172 -8.89 -25.11 -5.20
C TYR A 172 -7.85 -25.79 -4.30
N THR A 173 -8.05 -27.08 -4.14
CA THR A 173 -7.16 -28.06 -3.54
C THR A 173 -5.86 -28.11 -4.36
N TYR A 174 -4.93 -27.18 -4.10
CA TYR A 174 -3.54 -27.39 -4.48
C TYR A 174 -2.69 -27.39 -3.21
N ASP A 175 -2.21 -28.59 -2.93
CA ASP A 175 -1.51 -29.11 -1.77
C ASP A 175 -0.10 -28.53 -1.63
N SER A 176 0.04 -27.20 -1.63
CA SER A 176 1.31 -26.55 -1.38
C SER A 176 1.23 -25.65 -0.16
N GLU A 177 2.05 -25.96 0.85
CA GLU A 177 2.32 -25.15 2.05
C GLU A 177 2.73 -23.69 1.73
N THR A 178 2.92 -23.35 0.46
CA THR A 178 3.58 -22.14 0.00
C THR A 178 2.68 -20.90 -0.12
N MET A 179 1.34 -21.00 0.00
CA MET A 179 0.50 -19.89 -0.52
C MET A 179 -0.84 -19.60 0.16
N LYS A 180 -0.89 -19.54 1.50
CA LYS A 180 -2.12 -19.11 2.22
C LYS A 180 -1.85 -18.13 3.36
N SER A 181 -1.14 -17.06 3.07
CA SER A 181 -1.28 -15.84 3.89
C SER A 181 -2.58 -15.15 3.50
N PHE A 182 -3.57 -15.33 4.35
CA PHE A 182 -4.81 -14.58 4.26
C PHE A 182 -4.62 -13.20 4.88
N LEU A 183 -5.43 -12.25 4.42
CA LEU A 183 -5.53 -10.97 5.08
C LEU A 183 -6.04 -11.20 6.53
N ARG A 184 -5.49 -10.50 7.49
CA ARG A 184 -5.82 -10.61 8.93
C ARG A 184 -6.31 -9.30 9.50
N SER A 185 -5.91 -8.19 8.91
CA SER A 185 -6.33 -6.85 9.31
C SER A 185 -6.57 -5.97 8.08
N VAL A 186 -7.69 -5.25 8.10
CA VAL A 186 -8.06 -4.21 7.15
C VAL A 186 -8.46 -2.97 7.93
N VAL A 187 -7.78 -1.86 7.67
CA VAL A 187 -8.10 -0.56 8.23
C VAL A 187 -8.34 0.39 7.07
N LEU A 188 -9.55 0.95 7.00
CA LEU A 188 -9.96 1.88 5.97
C LEU A 188 -10.40 3.17 6.64
N GLN A 189 -9.83 4.28 6.21
CA GLN A 189 -10.13 5.59 6.78
C GLN A 189 -10.43 6.57 5.66
N PHE A 190 -11.54 7.28 5.80
CA PHE A 190 -12.04 8.23 4.82
C PHE A 190 -12.41 9.53 5.52
N PRO A 191 -11.43 10.39 5.82
CA PRO A 191 -11.63 11.58 6.63
C PRO A 191 -12.60 12.59 6.01
N ASP A 192 -12.62 12.69 4.67
CA ASP A 192 -13.34 13.76 3.94
C ASP A 192 -14.53 13.25 3.12
N ARG A 193 -14.88 11.97 3.26
CA ARG A 193 -15.93 11.32 2.46
C ARG A 193 -16.99 10.68 3.33
N ASP A 194 -18.25 11.02 3.05
CA ASP A 194 -19.40 10.29 3.58
C ASP A 194 -19.57 8.97 2.81
N ILE A 195 -19.80 7.88 3.54
CA ILE A 195 -19.79 6.53 2.99
C ILE A 195 -21.04 5.80 3.45
N SER A 196 -21.71 5.18 2.48
CA SER A 196 -22.81 4.27 2.79
C SER A 196 -22.27 3.02 3.49
N GLU A 197 -22.69 2.81 4.74
CA GLU A 197 -22.38 1.61 5.52
C GLU A 197 -22.82 0.33 4.79
N GLU A 198 -23.86 0.41 3.95
CA GLU A 198 -24.40 -0.73 3.18
C GLU A 198 -23.33 -1.37 2.28
N VAL A 199 -22.44 -0.57 1.69
CA VAL A 199 -21.37 -1.07 0.81
C VAL A 199 -20.39 -1.96 1.59
N TYR A 200 -20.20 -1.67 2.87
CA TYR A 200 -19.23 -2.33 3.73
C TYR A 200 -19.82 -3.48 4.57
N VAL A 201 -21.14 -3.71 4.50
CA VAL A 201 -21.82 -4.85 5.14
C VAL A 201 -21.15 -6.20 4.88
N PRO A 202 -20.64 -6.50 3.66
CA PRO A 202 -19.93 -7.76 3.43
C PRO A 202 -18.68 -7.93 4.33
N LEU A 203 -18.00 -6.84 4.70
CA LEU A 203 -16.84 -6.91 5.59
C LEU A 203 -17.22 -7.31 7.02
N LYS A 204 -18.41 -6.93 7.52
CA LYS A 204 -18.90 -7.41 8.84
C LYS A 204 -19.03 -8.93 8.90
N ARG A 205 -19.30 -9.59 7.77
CA ARG A 205 -19.35 -11.06 7.69
C ARG A 205 -17.95 -11.66 7.76
N LEU A 206 -16.97 -11.02 7.11
CA LEU A 206 -15.57 -11.43 7.18
C LEU A 206 -14.99 -11.20 8.58
N GLU A 207 -15.43 -10.15 9.26
CA GLU A 207 -15.05 -9.90 10.65
C GLU A 207 -15.47 -11.03 11.58
N LYS A 208 -16.73 -11.48 11.46
CA LYS A 208 -17.23 -12.67 12.17
C LYS A 208 -16.45 -13.95 11.83
N ALA A 209 -15.75 -13.98 10.69
CA ALA A 209 -14.87 -15.08 10.29
C ALA A 209 -13.41 -14.92 10.77
N GLY A 210 -13.10 -13.87 11.56
CA GLY A 210 -11.79 -13.66 12.18
C GLY A 210 -10.90 -12.63 11.48
N LEU A 211 -11.39 -11.90 10.48
CA LEU A 211 -10.70 -10.75 9.90
C LEU A 211 -10.88 -9.53 10.83
N ARG A 212 -9.80 -8.87 11.26
CA ARG A 212 -9.94 -7.56 11.90
C ARG A 212 -10.32 -6.53 10.85
N VAL A 213 -11.49 -5.91 10.96
CA VAL A 213 -11.95 -4.84 10.06
C VAL A 213 -12.15 -3.58 10.89
N VAL A 214 -11.65 -2.45 10.40
CA VAL A 214 -11.95 -1.13 10.95
C VAL A 214 -12.26 -0.22 9.77
N VAL A 215 -13.46 0.35 9.75
CA VAL A 215 -13.85 1.34 8.74
C VAL A 215 -14.21 2.64 9.44
N ILE A 216 -13.48 3.71 9.13
CA ILE A 216 -13.69 5.04 9.69
C ILE A 216 -14.08 5.99 8.57
N ALA A 217 -15.18 6.72 8.74
CA ALA A 217 -15.62 7.76 7.81
C ALA A 217 -16.05 9.00 8.59
N LEU A 218 -15.60 10.20 8.17
CA LEU A 218 -15.92 11.46 8.84
C LEU A 218 -15.69 11.43 10.38
N GLY A 219 -14.62 10.75 10.82
CA GLY A 219 -14.28 10.57 12.23
C GLY A 219 -15.16 9.58 13.01
N ARG A 220 -16.04 8.83 12.34
CA ARG A 220 -16.93 7.83 12.95
C ARG A 220 -16.52 6.41 12.55
N ILE A 221 -16.58 5.48 13.49
CA ILE A 221 -16.38 4.04 13.22
C ILE A 221 -17.69 3.46 12.68
N LEU A 222 -17.64 2.84 11.50
CA LEU A 222 -18.77 2.17 10.83
C LEU A 222 -18.78 0.65 11.08
N ILE A 223 -17.60 0.06 11.20
CA ILE A 223 -17.34 -1.36 11.53
C ILE A 223 -16.25 -1.38 12.59
#